data_AF-A0AAN9YMA7-F1
#
_entry.id   AF-A0AAN9YMA7-F1
#
_cell.length_a   1.000
_cell.length_b   1.000
_cell.length_c   1.000
_cell.angle_alpha   90.00
_cell.angle_beta   90.00
_cell.angle_gamma   90.00
#
_symmetry.space_group_name_H-M   'P 1'
#
loop_
_entity.id
_entity.type
_entity.pdbx_description
1 polymer ?
#
loop_
_entity_poly.entity_id
_entity_poly.type
_entity_poly.pdbx_seq_one_letter_code
_entity_poly.pdbx_strand_id
1 'polypeptide(L)'
;MRATTIMPLVFVQILCDVQGYVAVDKVDDNIAHLRDLSGDATLGHQEGGGWCYRYSCSYESGIYGCNDNQYDVNVSWSTLADYAQNVKDNCTKELEDGKAHWKVIQGQAFDSDGWNVIVGLKDGTYC
;
A
#
# COMPACT_ATOMS: atom_id res chain seq x y z
N MET A 1 -21.11 6.72 23.76
CA MET A 1 -20.23 7.79 23.23
C MET A 1 -18.96 7.12 22.74
N ARG A 2 -18.87 6.78 21.46
CA ARG A 2 -17.61 6.33 20.85
C ARG A 2 -17.05 7.55 20.13
N ALA A 3 -15.89 8.01 20.57
CA ALA A 3 -15.16 9.06 19.89
C ALA A 3 -14.74 8.51 18.52
N THR A 4 -15.43 8.96 17.47
CA THR A 4 -14.90 8.87 16.11
C THR A 4 -13.77 9.88 16.06
N THR A 5 -12.53 9.42 16.21
CA THR A 5 -11.36 10.25 15.96
C THR A 5 -11.45 10.66 14.49
N ILE A 6 -11.80 11.92 14.25
CA ILE A 6 -11.65 12.56 12.95
C ILE A 6 -10.14 12.63 12.76
N MET A 7 -9.55 11.61 12.13
CA MET A 7 -8.23 11.75 11.51
C MET A 7 -8.33 13.00 10.63
N PRO A 8 -7.36 13.93 10.73
CA PRO A 8 -7.41 15.13 9.91
C PRO A 8 -7.56 14.68 8.46
N LEU A 9 -8.38 15.41 7.70
CA LEU A 9 -8.57 15.26 6.26
C LEU A 9 -7.24 15.53 5.53
N VAL A 10 -6.24 14.68 5.74
CA VAL A 10 -5.14 14.53 4.79
C VAL A 10 -5.80 13.84 3.62
N PHE A 11 -5.99 14.58 2.53
CA PHE A 11 -6.57 14.05 1.32
C PHE A 11 -5.58 13.05 0.73
N VAL A 12 -5.69 11.79 1.14
CA VAL A 12 -4.90 10.70 0.54
C VAL A 12 -5.39 10.56 -0.89
N GLN A 13 -4.55 10.94 -1.85
CA GLN A 13 -4.86 10.71 -3.25
C GLN A 13 -4.71 9.21 -3.53
N ILE A 14 -5.76 8.59 -4.05
CA ILE A 14 -5.76 7.16 -4.42
C ILE A 14 -5.72 7.03 -5.94
N LEU A 15 -4.90 6.12 -6.44
CA LEU A 15 -4.85 5.67 -7.83
C LEU A 15 -4.99 4.15 -7.89
N CYS A 16 -6.03 3.66 -8.55
CA CYS A 16 -6.17 2.23 -8.84
C CYS A 16 -5.53 1.91 -10.21
N ASP A 17 -5.28 0.63 -10.50
CA ASP A 17 -4.72 0.18 -11.78
C ASP A 17 -3.31 0.70 -12.10
N VAL A 18 -2.39 0.55 -11.14
CA VAL A 18 -1.03 1.07 -11.22
C VAL A 18 -0.17 0.22 -12.17
N GLN A 19 0.52 0.85 -13.12
CA GLN A 19 1.40 0.13 -14.04
C GLN A 19 2.63 -0.47 -13.35
N GLY A 20 3.14 -1.60 -13.84
CA GLY A 20 4.33 -2.27 -13.28
C GLY A 20 4.04 -3.14 -12.06
N TYR A 21 2.77 -3.26 -11.68
CA TYR A 21 2.29 -4.14 -10.63
C TYR A 21 1.14 -5.00 -11.17
N VAL A 22 0.94 -6.17 -10.57
CA VAL A 22 -0.17 -7.09 -10.82
C VAL A 22 -1.15 -7.00 -9.66
N ALA A 23 -2.44 -7.11 -9.97
CA ALA A 23 -3.49 -7.15 -8.96
C ALA A 23 -3.47 -8.47 -8.17
N VAL A 24 -3.79 -8.37 -6.88
CA VAL A 24 -3.62 -9.46 -5.91
C VAL A 24 -4.93 -9.75 -5.19
N ASP A 25 -5.13 -10.97 -4.69
CA ASP A 25 -6.38 -11.39 -4.05
C ASP A 25 -6.32 -11.42 -2.51
N LYS A 26 -5.12 -11.25 -1.91
CA LYS A 26 -4.90 -11.34 -0.45
C LYS A 26 -3.93 -10.30 0.11
N VAL A 27 -4.46 -9.16 0.55
CA VAL A 27 -3.64 -8.13 1.22
C VAL A 27 -3.80 -8.08 2.75
N ASP A 28 -4.85 -8.70 3.30
CA ASP A 28 -5.19 -8.57 4.73
C ASP A 28 -4.06 -8.99 5.68
N ASP A 29 -3.42 -10.12 5.42
CA ASP A 29 -2.32 -10.61 6.25
C ASP A 29 -1.10 -9.67 6.19
N ASN A 30 -0.86 -9.04 5.04
CA ASN A 30 0.19 -8.05 4.88
C ASN A 30 -0.14 -6.78 5.69
N ILE A 31 -1.38 -6.30 5.65
CA ILE A 31 -1.84 -5.14 6.45
C ILE A 31 -1.74 -5.46 7.95
N ALA A 32 -2.22 -6.63 8.37
CA ALA A 32 -2.16 -7.06 9.77
C ALA A 32 -0.70 -7.16 10.25
N HIS A 33 0.18 -7.74 9.44
CA HIS A 33 1.62 -7.81 9.75
C HIS A 33 2.22 -6.42 9.99
N LEU A 34 1.94 -5.43 9.13
CA LEU A 34 2.43 -4.08 9.32
C LEU A 34 1.85 -3.42 10.59
N ARG A 35 0.58 -3.68 10.93
CA ARG A 35 -0.02 -3.17 12.18
C ARG A 35 0.62 -3.74 13.45
N ASP A 36 1.17 -4.95 13.38
CA ASP A 36 1.82 -5.63 14.51
C ASP A 36 3.27 -5.17 14.74
N LEU A 37 3.88 -4.51 13.75
CA LEU A 37 5.23 -3.96 13.90
C LEU A 37 5.20 -2.67 14.72
N SER A 38 6.18 -2.53 15.62
CA SER A 38 6.39 -1.31 16.39
C SER A 38 7.47 -0.42 15.74
N GLY A 39 7.38 0.89 15.98
CA GLY A 39 8.30 1.88 15.41
C GLY A 39 7.98 2.24 13.96
N ASP A 40 9.03 2.56 13.21
CA ASP A 40 8.92 3.18 11.90
C ASP A 40 9.62 2.36 10.82
N ALA A 41 9.05 2.44 9.63
CA ALA A 41 9.70 2.08 8.38
C ALA A 41 10.53 3.28 7.90
N THR A 42 11.78 3.03 7.52
CA THR A 42 12.56 4.02 6.77
C THR A 42 12.34 3.81 5.29
N LEU A 43 11.63 4.74 4.65
CA LEU A 43 11.47 4.84 3.21
C LEU A 43 12.71 5.54 2.65
N GLY A 44 13.70 4.73 2.26
CA GLY A 44 14.99 5.23 1.80
C GLY A 44 14.87 6.02 0.49
N HIS A 45 15.61 7.12 0.38
CA HIS A 45 15.73 7.86 -0.88
C HIS A 45 16.81 7.26 -1.80
N GLN A 46 16.69 7.55 -3.09
CA GLN A 46 17.82 7.48 -4.02
C GLN A 46 17.78 8.69 -4.95
N GLU A 47 18.91 8.96 -5.62
CA GLU A 47 19.01 10.05 -6.58
C GLU A 47 17.91 9.94 -7.65
N GLY A 48 17.20 11.04 -7.89
CA GLY A 48 16.08 11.10 -8.83
C GLY A 48 14.71 10.73 -8.25
N GLY A 49 14.64 10.18 -7.03
CA GLY A 49 13.36 9.86 -6.36
C GLY A 49 12.57 8.73 -7.03
N GLY A 50 11.37 8.42 -6.52
CA GLY A 50 10.48 7.41 -7.10
C GLY A 50 10.85 5.97 -6.74
N TRP A 51 11.62 5.77 -5.67
CA TRP A 51 12.13 4.46 -5.29
C TRP A 51 11.24 3.77 -4.28
N CYS A 52 11.00 2.48 -4.48
CA CYS A 52 10.11 1.68 -3.65
C CYS A 52 10.82 0.48 -3.03
N TYR A 53 10.60 0.25 -1.74
CA TYR A 53 10.99 -0.96 -1.05
C TYR A 53 9.77 -1.82 -0.74
N ARG A 54 9.90 -3.15 -0.87
CA ARG A 54 8.86 -4.11 -0.48
C ARG A 54 8.97 -4.39 1.02
N TYR A 55 7.95 -4.02 1.78
CA TYR A 55 7.93 -4.19 3.24
C TYR A 55 7.11 -5.38 3.71
N SER A 56 6.19 -5.88 2.88
CA SER A 56 5.45 -7.09 3.16
C SER A 56 5.28 -7.92 1.90
N CYS A 57 5.35 -9.24 2.04
CA CYS A 57 5.11 -10.21 0.97
C CYS A 57 4.49 -11.47 1.56
N SER A 58 3.24 -11.76 1.21
CA SER A 58 2.53 -12.96 1.64
C SER A 58 1.48 -13.32 0.60
N TYR A 59 1.32 -14.62 0.29
CA TYR A 59 0.42 -15.13 -0.75
C TYR A 59 0.54 -14.36 -2.08
N GLU A 60 1.77 -14.17 -2.57
CA GLU A 60 2.05 -13.41 -3.80
C GLU A 60 1.45 -12.00 -3.82
N SER A 61 1.28 -11.40 -2.64
CA SER A 61 0.77 -10.04 -2.46
C SER A 61 1.81 -9.19 -1.76
N GLY A 62 2.04 -7.99 -2.26
CA GLY A 62 3.05 -7.07 -1.73
C GLY A 62 2.47 -5.74 -1.25
N ILE A 63 3.10 -5.20 -0.20
CA ILE A 63 2.99 -3.79 0.19
C ILE A 63 4.36 -3.13 0.01
N TYR A 64 4.39 -2.04 -0.73
CA TYR A 64 5.60 -1.27 -1.01
C TYR A 64 5.45 0.13 -0.44
N GLY A 65 6.48 0.63 0.23
CA GLY A 65 6.60 2.05 0.57
C GLY A 65 7.58 2.70 -0.39
N CYS A 66 7.15 3.79 -1.01
CA CYS A 66 7.88 4.51 -2.03
C CYS A 66 8.20 5.92 -1.56
N ASN A 67 9.37 6.42 -1.91
CA ASN A 67 9.83 7.75 -1.57
C ASN A 67 10.18 8.54 -2.84
N ASP A 68 9.47 9.65 -3.05
CA ASP A 68 9.69 10.58 -4.16
C ASP A 68 10.65 11.72 -3.76
N ASN A 69 11.01 11.80 -2.47
CA ASN A 69 11.94 12.81 -1.96
C ASN A 69 13.41 12.49 -2.26
N GLN A 70 14.27 13.48 -2.01
CA GLN A 70 15.74 13.36 -2.03
C GLN A 70 16.33 13.15 -0.62
N TYR A 71 15.51 12.69 0.33
CA TYR A 71 15.90 12.40 1.70
C TYR A 71 15.04 11.26 2.26
N ASP A 72 15.57 10.53 3.24
CA ASP A 72 14.84 9.43 3.86
C ASP A 72 13.61 9.93 4.62
N VAL A 73 12.49 9.23 4.47
CA VAL A 73 11.26 9.50 5.23
C VAL A 73 11.05 8.36 6.21
N ASN A 74 10.80 8.68 7.48
CA ASN A 74 10.39 7.71 8.48
C ASN A 74 8.88 7.77 8.64
N VAL A 75 8.20 6.65 8.40
CA VAL A 75 6.75 6.52 8.49
C VAL A 75 6.44 5.37 9.42
N SER A 76 5.56 5.59 10.40
CA SER A 76 5.17 4.51 11.32
C SER A 76 4.58 3.33 10.55
N TRP A 77 4.85 2.11 11.01
CA TRP A 77 4.31 0.91 10.35
C TRP A 77 2.78 0.90 10.30
N SER A 78 2.13 1.44 11.34
CA SER A 78 0.67 1.61 11.38
C SER A 78 0.17 2.59 10.32
N THR A 79 0.89 3.69 10.07
CA THR A 79 0.55 4.63 8.99
C THR A 79 0.65 3.95 7.62
N LEU A 80 1.71 3.19 7.33
CA LEU A 80 1.80 2.45 6.06
C LEU A 80 0.65 1.43 5.91
N ALA A 81 0.27 0.77 7.01
CA ALA A 81 -0.86 -0.15 7.03
C ALA A 81 -2.20 0.56 6.76
N ASP A 82 -2.41 1.77 7.30
CA ASP A 82 -3.60 2.57 7.04
C ASP A 82 -3.66 3.04 5.57
N TYR A 83 -2.52 3.36 4.95
CA TYR A 83 -2.46 3.70 3.52
C TYR A 83 -2.77 2.48 2.64
N ALA A 84 -2.22 1.31 2.98
CA ALA A 84 -2.56 0.05 2.30
C ALA A 84 -4.03 -0.32 2.47
N GLN A 85 -4.62 -0.07 3.64
CA GLN A 85 -6.05 -0.23 3.89
C GLN A 85 -6.88 0.71 3.01
N ASN A 86 -6.48 1.98 2.87
CA ASN A 86 -7.15 2.92 1.97
C ASN A 86 -7.11 2.44 0.51
N VAL A 87 -5.98 1.87 0.06
CA VAL A 87 -5.92 1.25 -1.28
C VAL A 87 -6.89 0.07 -1.37
N LYS A 88 -6.89 -0.84 -0.38
CA LYS A 88 -7.81 -1.98 -0.36
C LYS A 88 -9.26 -1.52 -0.45
N ASP A 89 -9.67 -0.57 0.38
CA ASP A 89 -11.05 -0.12 0.50
C ASP A 89 -11.55 0.58 -0.78
N ASN A 90 -10.67 1.25 -1.52
CA ASN A 90 -11.03 2.02 -2.70
C ASN A 90 -10.76 1.31 -4.03
N CYS A 91 -9.80 0.39 -4.06
CA CYS A 91 -9.33 -0.26 -5.31
C CYS A 91 -9.62 -1.76 -5.37
N THR A 92 -10.42 -2.32 -4.45
CA THR A 92 -10.93 -3.68 -4.60
C THR A 92 -11.91 -3.75 -5.77
N LYS A 93 -11.66 -4.66 -6.71
CA LYS A 93 -12.56 -4.99 -7.82
C LYS A 93 -13.09 -6.40 -7.66
N GLU A 94 -14.38 -6.57 -7.91
CA GLU A 94 -14.99 -7.90 -8.02
C GLU A 94 -14.90 -8.35 -9.48
N LEU A 95 -14.36 -9.53 -9.71
CA LEU A 95 -14.25 -10.18 -11.02
C LEU A 95 -15.11 -11.44 -11.02
N GLU A 96 -15.68 -11.76 -12.18
CA GLU A 96 -16.43 -12.99 -12.41
C GLU A 96 -16.13 -13.56 -13.81
N ASP A 97 -16.19 -14.89 -13.93
CA ASP A 97 -16.12 -15.61 -15.22
C ASP A 97 -17.38 -16.48 -15.48
N GLY A 98 -18.45 -16.20 -14.73
CA GLY A 98 -19.70 -16.98 -14.75
C GLY A 98 -19.64 -18.31 -13.99
N LYS A 99 -18.48 -18.69 -13.43
CA LYS A 99 -18.30 -19.90 -12.60
C LYS A 99 -17.70 -19.59 -11.23
N ALA A 100 -16.87 -18.58 -11.15
CA ALA A 100 -16.23 -18.12 -9.93
C ALA A 100 -16.39 -16.60 -9.78
N HIS A 101 -16.39 -16.15 -8.53
CA HIS A 101 -16.29 -14.75 -8.17
C HIS A 101 -15.07 -14.60 -7.28
N TRP A 102 -14.21 -13.63 -7.57
CA TRP A 102 -13.04 -13.33 -6.76
C TRP A 102 -12.79 -11.83 -6.69
N LYS A 103 -12.01 -11.42 -5.71
CA LYS A 103 -11.64 -10.03 -5.49
C LYS A 103 -10.19 -9.84 -5.86
N VAL A 104 -9.90 -8.77 -6.57
CA VAL A 104 -8.54 -8.35 -6.84
C VAL A 104 -8.34 -6.91 -6.36
N ILE A 105 -7.15 -6.63 -5.88
CA ILE A 105 -6.76 -5.36 -5.28
C ILE A 105 -5.48 -4.91 -5.95
N GLN A 106 -5.48 -3.66 -6.40
CA GLN A 106 -4.28 -3.00 -6.88
C GLN A 106 -4.45 -1.50 -6.80
N GLY A 107 -3.49 -0.82 -6.19
CA GLY A 107 -3.49 0.62 -6.22
C GLY A 107 -2.33 1.25 -5.47
N GLN A 108 -2.37 2.57 -5.41
CA GLN A 108 -1.37 3.43 -4.81
C GLN A 108 -2.07 4.54 -4.03
N ALA A 109 -1.59 4.78 -2.81
CA ALA A 109 -2.03 5.86 -1.93
C ALA A 109 -0.88 6.85 -1.74
N PHE A 110 -1.09 8.10 -2.13
CA PHE A 110 -0.09 9.17 -2.05
C PHE A 110 -0.28 10.03 -0.81
N ASP A 111 0.83 10.34 -0.16
CA ASP A 111 0.91 11.31 0.91
C ASP A 111 1.35 12.68 0.36
N SER A 112 0.97 13.77 1.03
CA SER A 112 1.38 15.12 0.66
C SER A 112 2.87 15.39 0.86
N ASP A 113 3.55 14.58 1.66
CA ASP A 113 4.96 14.74 2.01
C ASP A 113 5.90 13.98 1.05
N GLY A 114 5.43 13.65 -0.16
CA GLY A 114 6.27 13.10 -1.24
C GLY A 114 6.65 11.63 -1.05
N TRP A 115 5.80 10.86 -0.38
CA TRP A 115 5.92 9.40 -0.29
C TRP A 115 4.57 8.76 -0.58
N ASN A 116 4.56 7.46 -0.86
CA ASN A 116 3.33 6.75 -1.20
C ASN A 116 3.42 5.25 -0.87
N VAL A 117 2.28 4.57 -0.85
CA VAL A 117 2.18 3.12 -0.64
C VAL A 117 1.52 2.47 -1.84
N ILE A 118 2.13 1.41 -2.36
CA ILE A 118 1.57 0.58 -3.42
C ILE A 118 1.14 -0.77 -2.85
N VAL A 119 -0.06 -1.21 -3.21
CA VAL A 119 -0.56 -2.58 -3.00
C VAL A 119 -0.67 -3.28 -4.36
N GLY A 120 -0.05 -4.45 -4.44
CA GLY A 120 0.01 -5.29 -5.64
C GLY A 120 1.26 -6.16 -5.60
N LEU A 121 1.56 -6.91 -6.65
CA LEU A 121 2.84 -7.60 -6.80
C LEU A 121 3.62 -6.95 -7.93
N LYS A 122 4.87 -6.51 -7.71
CA LYS A 122 5.67 -5.89 -8.78
C LYS A 122 5.89 -6.89 -9.91
N ASP A 123 5.72 -6.45 -11.15
CA ASP A 123 5.87 -7.29 -12.34
C ASP A 123 7.22 -8.02 -12.34
N GLY A 124 7.19 -9.33 -12.62
CA GLY A 124 8.39 -10.16 -12.67
C GLY A 124 9.02 -10.49 -11.31
N THR A 125 8.33 -10.21 -10.21
CA THR A 125 8.75 -10.60 -8.86
C THR A 125 7.87 -11.68 -8.26
N TYR A 126 8.34 -12.31 -7.18
CA TYR A 126 7.61 -13.30 -6.39
C TYR A 126 7.82 -13.04 -4.90
N CYS A 127 6.92 -13.55 -4.07
CA CYS A 127 7.18 -13.81 -2.64
C CYS A 127 7.93 -15.16 -2.51
#